data_AF-D7MWA5-F1
#
_entry.id   AF-D7MWA5-F1
#
_cell.length_a   1.000
_cell.length_b   1.000
_cell.length_c   1.000
_cell.angle_alpha   90.00
_cell.angle_beta   90.00
_cell.angle_gamma   90.00
#
_symmetry.space_group_name_H-M   'P 1'
#
loop_
_entity.id
_entity.type
_entity.pdbx_description
1 polymer ?
#
loop_
_entity_poly.entity_id
_entity_poly.type
_entity_poly.pdbx_seq_one_letter_code
_entity_poly.pdbx_strand_id
1 'polypeptide(L)'
;MEKLDINIALDIVSRVGEDSFKSLGGLLLASKLCHTLASHPIVLNNVSLQPFLDDAALINEDSIYRPFFRRCFESRNPTAIYLESIRLVAKCGRSEDALYLLYTIGNSPPHAWFARALLEICLGFYQNALHTIDTFVSHIGSWRAADAVGSKVFRHIIQLGPVKIRSHGNTWNYVDIPTCFRTRCRIDRRCSHCFFYWFTVMFLLLC
;
A
#
# COMPACT_ATOMS: atom_id res chain seq x y z
N MET A 1 32.54 20.31 24.59
CA MET A 1 31.83 19.25 23.83
C MET A 1 30.72 19.96 23.06
N GLU A 2 30.93 20.23 21.77
CA GLU A 2 29.88 20.83 20.93
C GLU A 2 28.67 19.89 20.93
N LYS A 3 27.48 20.45 21.18
CA LYS A 3 26.23 19.68 21.11
C LYS A 3 26.02 19.30 19.65
N LEU A 4 25.95 17.99 19.36
CA LEU A 4 25.54 17.49 18.06
C LEU A 4 24.19 18.13 17.69
N ASP A 5 24.14 18.78 16.54
CA ASP A 5 22.91 19.37 16.01
C ASP A 5 21.85 18.27 15.86
N ILE A 6 20.65 18.53 16.39
CA ILE A 6 19.54 17.58 16.37
C ILE A 6 19.15 17.19 14.95
N ASN A 7 19.24 18.11 13.99
CA ASN A 7 18.92 17.85 12.58
C ASN A 7 19.95 16.91 11.95
N ILE A 8 21.23 17.08 12.28
CA ILE A 8 22.29 16.16 11.83
C ILE A 8 22.06 14.76 12.44
N ALA A 9 21.72 14.69 13.73
CA ALA A 9 21.44 13.42 14.39
C ALA A 9 20.22 12.70 13.76
N LEU A 10 19.15 13.45 13.43
CA LEU A 10 17.97 12.92 12.75
C LEU A 10 18.27 12.48 11.32
N ASP A 11 19.10 13.21 10.58
CA ASP A 11 19.53 12.82 9.23
C ASP A 11 20.31 11.50 9.25
N ILE A 12 21.30 11.39 10.16
CA ILE A 12 22.07 10.15 10.34
C ILE A 12 21.15 8.96 10.63
N VAL A 13 20.23 9.13 11.58
CA VAL A 13 19.32 8.05 11.99
C VAL A 13 18.33 7.71 10.88
N SER A 14 17.88 8.70 10.09
CA SER A 14 17.01 8.46 8.93
C SER A 14 17.72 7.59 7.89
N ARG A 15 18.99 7.85 7.60
CA ARG A 15 19.81 7.04 6.68
C ARG A 15 20.02 5.62 7.19
N VAL A 16 20.16 5.40 8.50
CA VAL A 16 20.25 4.05 9.07
C VAL A 16 18.97 3.25 8.77
N GLY A 17 17.81 3.90 8.78
CA GLY A 17 16.52 3.29 8.48
C GLY A 17 16.13 3.23 7.00
N GLU A 18 16.97 3.75 6.09
CA GLU A 18 16.64 3.95 4.68
C GLU A 18 16.41 2.61 3.95
N ASP A 19 17.23 1.59 4.23
CA ASP A 19 17.06 0.27 3.61
C ASP A 19 16.01 -0.58 4.34
N SER A 20 15.96 -0.47 5.67
CA SER A 20 15.04 -1.25 6.50
C SER A 20 14.90 -0.69 7.91
N PHE A 21 13.67 -0.71 8.44
CA PHE A 21 13.41 -0.41 9.84
C PHE A 21 14.17 -1.33 10.82
N LYS A 22 14.53 -2.55 10.38
CA LYS A 22 15.29 -3.49 11.22
C LYS A 22 16.66 -2.92 11.63
N SER A 23 17.26 -2.10 10.78
CA SER A 23 18.53 -1.42 11.04
C SER A 23 18.44 -0.42 12.20
N LEU A 24 17.24 0.11 12.50
CA LEU A 24 17.01 0.96 13.67
C LEU A 24 17.00 0.18 14.99
N GLY A 25 16.96 -1.17 14.95
CA GLY A 25 16.85 -2.01 16.16
C GLY A 25 17.93 -1.73 17.20
N GLY A 26 19.19 -1.57 16.76
CA GLY A 26 20.29 -1.21 17.66
C GLY A 26 20.08 0.16 18.32
N LEU A 27 19.60 1.16 17.56
CA LEU A 27 19.36 2.52 18.06
C LEU A 27 18.18 2.57 19.04
N LEU A 28 17.13 1.78 18.80
CA LEU A 28 15.98 1.67 19.68
C LEU A 28 16.34 1.08 21.05
N LEU A 29 17.41 0.28 21.13
CA LEU A 29 17.85 -0.41 22.34
C LEU A 29 19.06 0.26 23.03
N ALA A 30 19.85 1.05 22.31
CA ALA A 30 21.14 1.53 22.80
C ALA A 30 21.04 2.57 23.93
N SER A 31 20.18 3.58 23.79
CA SER A 31 20.03 4.65 24.80
C SER A 31 18.72 5.41 24.65
N LYS A 32 18.32 6.17 25.68
CA LYS A 32 17.13 7.03 25.63
C LYS A 32 17.20 8.06 24.48
N LEU A 33 18.38 8.64 24.25
CA LEU A 33 18.58 9.60 23.16
C LEU A 33 18.42 8.91 21.80
N CYS A 34 19.09 7.78 21.57
CA CYS A 34 18.99 7.03 20.32
C CYS A 34 17.56 6.53 20.07
N HIS A 35 16.87 6.05 21.11
CA HIS A 35 15.47 5.66 21.01
C HIS A 35 14.59 6.85 20.61
N THR A 36 14.83 8.04 21.19
CA THR A 36 14.07 9.25 20.88
C THR A 36 14.28 9.69 19.44
N LEU A 37 15.52 9.64 18.95
CA LEU A 37 15.85 9.94 17.56
C LEU A 37 15.22 8.91 16.61
N ALA A 38 15.38 7.62 16.86
CA ALA A 38 14.84 6.54 16.02
C ALA A 38 13.31 6.49 16.01
N SER A 39 12.67 6.95 17.08
CA SER A 39 11.20 7.08 17.17
C SER A 39 10.68 8.46 16.75
N HIS A 40 11.54 9.34 16.24
CA HIS A 40 11.12 10.68 15.85
C HIS A 40 10.23 10.63 14.59
N PRO A 41 9.16 11.45 14.49
CA PRO A 41 8.25 11.41 13.36
C PRO A 41 8.93 11.54 11.99
N ILE A 42 9.97 12.37 11.87
CA ILE A 42 10.75 12.52 10.62
C ILE A 42 11.40 11.19 10.21
N VAL A 43 11.98 10.45 11.16
CA VAL A 43 12.61 9.15 10.89
C VAL A 43 11.53 8.12 10.54
N LEU A 44 10.48 8.04 11.35
CA LEU A 44 9.40 7.06 11.16
C LEU A 44 8.59 7.29 9.88
N ASN A 45 8.48 8.55 9.42
CA ASN A 45 7.86 8.89 8.14
C ASN A 45 8.65 8.35 6.94
N ASN A 46 9.98 8.33 7.04
CA ASN A 46 10.88 8.03 5.93
C ASN A 46 11.52 6.63 5.99
N VAL A 47 11.46 5.94 7.14
CA VAL A 47 12.03 4.60 7.29
C VAL A 47 11.43 3.61 6.28
N SER A 48 12.29 2.76 5.71
CA SER A 48 11.83 1.71 4.81
C SER A 48 11.08 0.62 5.59
N LEU A 49 9.85 0.40 5.14
CA LEU A 49 8.98 -0.67 5.61
C LEU A 49 8.98 -1.86 4.63
N GLN A 50 10.05 -2.03 3.84
CA GLN A 50 10.17 -3.13 2.89
C GLN A 50 9.86 -4.52 3.48
N PRO A 51 10.29 -4.88 4.72
CA PRO A 51 9.92 -6.19 5.28
C PRO A 51 8.41 -6.36 5.51
N PHE A 52 7.66 -5.27 5.76
CA PHE A 52 6.19 -5.31 5.84
C PHE A 52 5.53 -5.40 4.45
N LEU A 53 6.18 -4.89 3.40
CA LEU A 53 5.75 -5.15 2.02
C LEU A 53 6.05 -6.60 1.61
N ASP A 54 7.05 -7.25 2.19
CA ASP A 54 7.34 -8.65 1.89
C ASP A 54 6.41 -9.61 2.63
N ASP A 55 6.06 -9.28 3.87
CA ASP A 55 5.06 -9.98 4.66
C ASP A 55 4.07 -9.00 5.31
N ALA A 56 2.91 -8.82 4.69
CA ALA A 56 1.87 -7.95 5.21
C ALA A 56 1.22 -8.49 6.50
N ALA A 57 1.34 -9.78 6.81
CA ALA A 57 0.78 -10.34 8.05
C ALA A 57 1.40 -9.69 9.31
N LEU A 58 2.61 -9.14 9.18
CA LEU A 58 3.33 -8.44 10.25
C LEU A 58 2.62 -7.18 10.76
N ILE A 59 1.60 -6.67 10.06
CA ILE A 59 0.82 -5.50 10.50
C ILE A 59 -0.49 -5.86 11.20
N ASN A 60 -0.82 -7.15 11.33
CA ASN A 60 -2.02 -7.57 12.07
C ASN A 60 -1.92 -7.21 13.56
N GLU A 61 -3.06 -7.09 14.23
CA GLU A 61 -3.13 -6.60 15.62
C GLU A 61 -2.40 -7.49 16.63
N ASP A 62 -2.25 -8.77 16.33
CA ASP A 62 -1.55 -9.79 17.13
C ASP A 62 -0.03 -9.84 16.86
N SER A 63 0.47 -9.11 15.86
CA SER A 63 1.89 -9.07 15.53
C SER A 63 2.70 -8.29 16.55
N ILE A 64 3.87 -8.82 16.93
CA ILE A 64 4.86 -8.12 17.75
C ILE A 64 5.38 -6.82 17.12
N TYR A 65 5.26 -6.68 15.79
CA TYR A 65 5.68 -5.49 15.05
C TYR A 65 4.59 -4.41 14.96
N ARG A 66 3.34 -4.73 15.36
CA ARG A 66 2.21 -3.80 15.31
C ARG A 66 2.49 -2.47 16.02
N PRO A 67 3.10 -2.42 17.23
CA PRO A 67 3.35 -1.16 17.91
C PRO A 67 4.28 -0.23 17.13
N PHE A 68 5.35 -0.78 16.52
CA PHE A 68 6.26 0.00 15.68
C PHE A 68 5.56 0.49 14.41
N PHE A 69 4.83 -0.42 13.73
CA PHE A 69 4.07 -0.07 12.54
C PHE A 69 3.06 1.05 12.78
N ARG A 70 2.33 1.02 13.92
CA ARG A 70 1.38 2.10 14.27
C ARG A 70 2.07 3.46 14.41
N ARG A 71 3.27 3.52 15.00
CA ARG A 71 4.02 4.78 15.08
C ARG A 71 4.42 5.30 13.70
N CYS A 72 4.79 4.41 12.76
CA CYS A 72 5.03 4.80 11.36
C CYS A 72 3.76 5.31 10.69
N PHE A 73 2.61 4.67 10.93
CA PHE A 73 1.31 5.12 10.43
C PHE A 73 0.93 6.50 10.97
N GLU A 74 1.05 6.71 12.30
CA GLU A 74 0.81 8.01 12.96
C GLU A 74 1.75 9.09 12.43
N SER A 75 2.99 8.72 12.09
CA SER A 75 3.99 9.60 11.47
C SER A 75 3.78 9.79 9.97
N ARG A 76 2.66 9.32 9.40
CA ARG A 76 2.28 9.48 7.98
C ARG A 76 3.22 8.81 6.98
N ASN A 77 3.88 7.71 7.36
CA ASN A 77 4.68 6.93 6.41
C ASN A 77 3.78 6.39 5.28
N PRO A 78 4.08 6.68 3.99
CA PRO A 78 3.20 6.29 2.89
C PRO A 78 3.00 4.77 2.76
N THR A 79 4.03 3.98 3.06
CA THR A 79 3.92 2.51 3.04
C THR A 79 3.05 2.01 4.18
N ALA A 80 3.12 2.63 5.36
CA ALA A 80 2.26 2.28 6.48
C ALA A 80 0.80 2.63 6.20
N ILE A 81 0.54 3.82 5.64
CA ILE A 81 -0.81 4.22 5.22
C ILE A 81 -1.38 3.23 4.20
N TYR A 82 -0.60 2.91 3.18
CA TYR A 82 -0.99 1.90 2.18
C TYR A 82 -1.36 0.56 2.82
N LEU A 83 -0.48 -0.04 3.63
CA LEU A 83 -0.73 -1.35 4.21
C LEU A 83 -1.92 -1.34 5.18
N GLU A 84 -2.09 -0.26 5.96
CA GLU A 84 -3.24 -0.11 6.85
C GLU A 84 -4.55 0.03 6.06
N SER A 85 -4.56 0.76 4.93
CA SER A 85 -5.71 0.79 4.02
C SER A 85 -6.09 -0.61 3.53
N ILE A 86 -5.11 -1.43 3.11
CA ILE A 86 -5.39 -2.80 2.69
C ILE A 86 -5.93 -3.66 3.84
N ARG A 87 -5.40 -3.49 5.06
CA ARG A 87 -5.92 -4.19 6.25
C ARG A 87 -7.35 -3.80 6.56
N LEU A 88 -7.71 -2.51 6.49
CA LEU A 88 -9.08 -2.04 6.72
C LEU A 88 -10.07 -2.69 5.75
N VAL A 89 -9.68 -2.82 4.49
CA VAL A 89 -10.47 -3.53 3.48
C VAL A 89 -10.59 -5.01 3.84
N ALA A 90 -9.46 -5.72 3.95
CA ALA A 90 -9.44 -7.17 4.10
C ALA A 90 -10.05 -7.65 5.43
N LYS A 91 -9.75 -6.97 6.55
CA LYS A 91 -10.16 -7.38 7.89
C LYS A 91 -11.46 -6.76 8.35
N CYS A 92 -11.75 -5.54 7.93
CA CYS A 92 -12.86 -4.76 8.50
C CYS A 92 -13.96 -4.44 7.48
N GLY A 93 -13.74 -4.67 6.18
CA GLY A 93 -14.67 -4.27 5.12
C GLY A 93 -14.83 -2.74 5.01
N ARG A 94 -13.91 -1.96 5.57
CA ARG A 94 -13.99 -0.49 5.67
C ARG A 94 -13.36 0.17 4.44
N SER A 95 -13.94 -0.06 3.27
CA SER A 95 -13.36 0.38 1.98
C SER A 95 -13.40 1.89 1.76
N GLU A 96 -14.40 2.59 2.28
CA GLU A 96 -14.47 4.07 2.23
C GLU A 96 -13.33 4.70 3.04
N ASP A 97 -13.11 4.24 4.27
CA ASP A 97 -12.01 4.71 5.12
C ASP A 97 -10.64 4.40 4.51
N ALA A 98 -10.50 3.21 3.93
CA ALA A 98 -9.29 2.81 3.24
C ALA A 98 -8.99 3.71 2.02
N LEU A 99 -10.01 4.02 1.21
CA LEU A 99 -9.87 4.93 0.08
C LEU A 99 -9.52 6.35 0.54
N TYR A 100 -10.17 6.85 1.61
CA TYR A 100 -9.84 8.15 2.19
C TYR A 100 -8.36 8.23 2.59
N LEU A 101 -7.85 7.20 3.27
CA LEU A 101 -6.43 7.10 3.62
C LEU A 101 -5.52 7.13 2.39
N LEU A 102 -5.86 6.40 1.32
CA LEU A 102 -5.07 6.38 0.08
C LEU A 102 -5.06 7.73 -0.63
N TYR A 103 -6.08 8.57 -0.49
CA TYR A 103 -6.06 9.95 -1.01
C TYR A 103 -5.14 10.87 -0.22
N THR A 104 -4.79 10.55 1.03
CA THR A 104 -3.85 11.36 1.83
C THR A 104 -2.39 11.19 1.41
N ILE A 105 -2.10 10.21 0.55
CA ILE A 105 -0.76 9.93 0.05
C ILE A 105 -0.72 10.08 -1.47
N GLY A 106 0.46 10.41 -1.99
CA GLY A 106 0.69 10.53 -3.42
C GLY A 106 0.70 9.17 -4.13
N ASN A 107 1.38 9.12 -5.27
CA ASN A 107 1.46 7.92 -6.11
C ASN A 107 2.55 6.92 -5.66
N SER A 108 3.09 7.10 -4.46
CA SER A 108 4.13 6.23 -3.86
C SER A 108 3.66 5.70 -2.50
N PRO A 109 3.81 4.39 -2.22
CA PRO A 109 4.34 3.37 -3.12
C PRO A 109 3.39 3.07 -4.30
N PRO A 110 3.87 2.51 -5.44
CA PRO A 110 3.01 2.21 -6.59
C PRO A 110 1.79 1.32 -6.28
N HIS A 111 1.93 0.47 -5.26
CA HIS A 111 0.86 -0.36 -4.73
C HIS A 111 -0.31 0.46 -4.18
N ALA A 112 -0.04 1.61 -3.56
CA ALA A 112 -1.05 2.54 -3.06
C ALA A 112 -1.86 3.15 -4.21
N TRP A 113 -1.16 3.55 -5.29
CA TRP A 113 -1.79 4.09 -6.48
C TRP A 113 -2.73 3.08 -7.14
N PHE A 114 -2.24 1.85 -7.33
CA PHE A 114 -3.07 0.77 -7.86
C PHE A 114 -4.26 0.44 -6.96
N ALA A 115 -4.04 0.34 -5.64
CA ALA A 115 -5.09 0.07 -4.66
C ALA A 115 -6.17 1.18 -4.64
N ARG A 116 -5.76 2.45 -4.85
CA ARG A 116 -6.70 3.57 -4.93
C ARG A 116 -7.66 3.39 -6.10
N ALA A 117 -7.13 3.13 -7.30
CA ALA A 117 -7.98 2.84 -8.46
C ALA A 117 -8.94 1.67 -8.14
N LEU A 118 -8.40 0.59 -7.58
CA LEU A 118 -9.17 -0.61 -7.23
C LEU A 118 -10.32 -0.33 -6.23
N LEU A 119 -10.13 0.57 -5.28
CA LEU A 119 -11.21 0.96 -4.37
C LEU A 119 -12.17 1.97 -4.99
N GLU A 120 -11.69 2.88 -5.84
CA GLU A 120 -12.53 3.82 -6.60
C GLU A 120 -13.60 3.07 -7.39
N ILE A 121 -13.22 2.04 -8.14
CA ILE A 121 -14.17 1.23 -8.92
C ILE A 121 -15.13 0.43 -8.03
N CYS A 122 -14.65 -0.13 -6.92
CA CYS A 122 -15.48 -0.89 -5.98
C CYS A 122 -16.49 -0.03 -5.22
N LEU A 123 -16.26 1.28 -5.15
CA LEU A 123 -17.16 2.27 -4.55
C LEU A 123 -17.95 3.06 -5.59
N GLY A 124 -17.89 2.67 -6.88
CA GLY A 124 -18.69 3.26 -7.95
C GLY A 124 -18.10 4.51 -8.61
N PHE A 125 -16.88 4.92 -8.26
CA PHE A 125 -16.16 6.03 -8.88
C PHE A 125 -15.47 5.61 -10.19
N TYR A 126 -16.25 5.08 -11.13
CA TYR A 126 -15.77 4.45 -12.37
C TYR A 126 -14.80 5.33 -13.18
N GLN A 127 -15.19 6.58 -13.46
CA GLN A 127 -14.38 7.48 -14.29
C GLN A 127 -13.05 7.86 -13.60
N ASN A 128 -13.08 8.07 -12.28
CA ASN A 128 -11.87 8.33 -11.50
C ASN A 128 -10.94 7.12 -11.54
N ALA A 129 -11.48 5.92 -11.34
CA ALA A 129 -10.71 4.68 -11.36
C ALA A 129 -10.00 4.46 -12.71
N LEU A 130 -10.69 4.74 -13.83
CA LEU A 130 -10.09 4.65 -15.17
C LEU A 130 -8.98 5.69 -15.38
N HIS A 131 -9.21 6.94 -14.98
CA HIS A 131 -8.17 7.96 -15.05
C HIS A 131 -6.95 7.60 -14.18
N THR A 132 -7.18 7.14 -12.96
CA THR A 132 -6.14 6.69 -12.02
C THR A 132 -5.35 5.52 -12.59
N ILE A 133 -6.00 4.55 -13.26
CA ILE A 133 -5.31 3.38 -13.80
C ILE A 133 -4.54 3.69 -15.09
N ASP A 134 -5.06 4.53 -15.97
CA ASP A 134 -4.36 4.95 -17.19
C ASP A 134 -3.09 5.72 -16.88
N THR A 135 -3.16 6.64 -15.91
CA THR A 135 -2.00 7.39 -15.42
C THR A 135 -0.98 6.48 -14.74
N PHE A 136 -1.44 5.49 -13.96
CA PHE A 136 -0.58 4.47 -13.35
C PHE A 136 0.17 3.64 -14.39
N VAL A 137 -0.54 3.07 -15.37
CA VAL A 137 0.07 2.25 -16.43
C VAL A 137 1.08 3.06 -17.24
N SER A 138 0.73 4.30 -17.58
CA SER A 138 1.61 5.20 -18.32
C SER A 138 2.91 5.50 -17.56
N HIS A 139 2.82 5.65 -16.22
CA HIS A 139 3.98 5.88 -15.38
C HIS A 139 4.86 4.63 -15.20
N ILE A 140 4.25 3.46 -15.01
CA ILE A 140 4.97 2.19 -14.84
C ILE A 140 5.65 1.73 -16.14
N GLY A 141 5.13 2.14 -17.29
CA GLY A 141 5.77 1.96 -18.60
C GLY A 141 5.75 0.54 -19.15
N SER A 142 5.27 -0.46 -18.41
CA SER A 142 5.09 -1.83 -18.91
C SER A 142 3.98 -2.61 -18.20
N TRP A 143 3.28 -3.44 -18.96
CA TRP A 143 2.24 -4.33 -18.42
C TRP A 143 2.78 -5.34 -17.42
N ARG A 144 3.97 -5.88 -17.66
CA ARG A 144 4.63 -6.83 -16.73
C ARG A 144 4.86 -6.20 -15.36
N ALA A 145 5.31 -4.94 -15.31
CA ALA A 145 5.51 -4.25 -14.04
C ALA A 145 4.18 -3.88 -13.38
N ALA A 146 3.18 -3.47 -14.17
CA ALA A 146 1.84 -3.19 -13.66
C ALA A 146 1.19 -4.45 -13.05
N ASP A 147 1.34 -5.61 -13.70
CA ASP A 147 0.87 -6.91 -13.21
C ASP A 147 1.61 -7.32 -11.93
N ALA A 148 2.91 -7.04 -11.83
CA ALA A 148 3.69 -7.32 -10.63
C ALA A 148 3.18 -6.50 -9.42
N VAL A 149 2.90 -5.20 -9.63
CA VAL A 149 2.32 -4.33 -8.59
C VAL A 149 0.94 -4.83 -8.17
N GLY A 150 0.05 -5.07 -9.15
CA GLY A 150 -1.30 -5.58 -8.87
C GLY A 150 -1.25 -6.90 -8.10
N SER A 151 -0.46 -7.88 -8.58
CA SER A 151 -0.30 -9.18 -7.93
C SER A 151 0.23 -9.08 -6.50
N LYS A 152 1.13 -8.14 -6.23
CA LYS A 152 1.67 -7.89 -4.88
C LYS A 152 0.60 -7.31 -3.95
N VAL A 153 -0.28 -6.42 -4.43
CA VAL A 153 -1.45 -5.95 -3.67
C VAL A 153 -2.35 -7.12 -3.25
N PHE A 154 -2.67 -8.04 -4.16
CA PHE A 154 -3.46 -9.23 -3.84
C PHE A 154 -2.76 -10.17 -2.87
N ARG A 155 -1.44 -10.33 -3.00
CA ARG A 155 -0.65 -11.08 -2.01
C ARG A 155 -0.79 -10.47 -0.62
N HIS A 156 -0.73 -9.14 -0.49
CA HIS A 156 -0.91 -8.50 0.81
C HIS A 156 -2.31 -8.74 1.38
N ILE A 157 -3.36 -8.62 0.56
CA ILE A 157 -4.74 -8.94 0.98
C ILE A 157 -4.80 -10.37 1.55
N ILE A 158 -4.25 -11.35 0.83
CA ILE A 158 -4.25 -12.77 1.25
C ILE A 158 -3.44 -12.97 2.54
N GLN A 159 -2.24 -12.38 2.65
CA GLN A 159 -1.40 -12.47 3.86
C GLN A 159 -2.08 -11.86 5.08
N LEU A 160 -2.80 -10.76 4.89
CA LEU A 160 -3.59 -10.15 5.96
C LEU A 160 -4.73 -11.06 6.38
N GLY A 161 -5.29 -11.85 5.46
CA GLY A 161 -6.30 -12.87 5.75
C GLY A 161 -7.70 -12.26 5.75
N PRO A 162 -8.37 -12.17 4.59
CA PRO A 162 -9.67 -11.51 4.46
C PRO A 162 -10.76 -12.26 5.25
N VAL A 163 -11.65 -11.51 5.90
CA VAL A 163 -12.64 -12.08 6.84
C VAL A 163 -13.90 -12.58 6.13
N LYS A 164 -14.27 -11.96 5.00
CA LYS A 164 -15.45 -12.33 4.22
C LYS A 164 -15.13 -12.28 2.73
N ILE A 165 -15.42 -13.38 2.06
CA ILE A 165 -15.38 -13.49 0.59
C ILE A 165 -16.59 -12.74 0.03
N ARG A 166 -16.40 -11.90 -1.01
CA ARG A 166 -17.44 -11.14 -1.72
C ARG A 166 -18.19 -10.09 -0.89
N SER A 167 -17.57 -9.50 0.11
CA SER A 167 -18.15 -8.38 0.88
C SER A 167 -18.48 -7.17 0.00
N HIS A 168 -17.81 -7.01 -1.15
CA HIS A 168 -18.07 -5.92 -2.11
C HIS A 168 -18.93 -6.33 -3.32
N GLY A 169 -19.56 -7.51 -3.30
CA GLY A 169 -20.38 -7.99 -4.42
C GLY A 169 -21.52 -7.06 -4.83
N ASN A 170 -22.06 -6.29 -3.87
CA ASN A 170 -23.20 -5.40 -4.10
C ASN A 170 -22.80 -3.98 -4.57
N THR A 171 -21.54 -3.59 -4.41
CA THR A 171 -21.05 -2.23 -4.75
C THR A 171 -20.16 -2.21 -5.99
N TRP A 172 -19.68 -3.37 -6.44
CA TRP A 172 -18.91 -3.47 -7.67
C TRP A 172 -19.78 -3.15 -8.88
N ASN A 173 -19.48 -2.02 -9.53
CA ASN A 173 -20.15 -1.56 -10.72
C ASN A 173 -19.13 -1.32 -11.83
N TYR A 174 -18.86 -2.36 -12.62
CA TYR A 174 -18.09 -2.22 -13.84
C TYR A 174 -19.05 -2.05 -15.01
N VAL A 175 -19.44 -0.79 -15.26
CA VAL A 175 -20.51 -0.43 -16.21
C VAL A 175 -20.21 -0.93 -17.63
N ASP A 176 -18.96 -0.82 -18.09
CA ASP A 176 -18.57 -1.23 -19.43
C ASP A 176 -17.64 -2.45 -19.39
N ILE A 177 -18.21 -3.66 -19.32
CA ILE A 177 -17.40 -4.88 -19.46
C ILE A 177 -16.58 -4.78 -20.76
N PRO A 178 -15.24 -4.82 -20.70
CA PRO A 178 -14.41 -4.50 -21.85
C PRO A 178 -14.66 -5.46 -23.03
N THR A 179 -15.15 -4.92 -24.15
CA THR A 179 -15.45 -5.73 -25.35
C THR A 179 -14.20 -6.40 -25.95
N CYS A 180 -13.00 -5.93 -25.58
CA CYS A 180 -11.69 -6.53 -25.89
C CYS A 180 -11.57 -8.01 -25.49
N PHE A 181 -12.41 -8.49 -24.58
CA PHE A 181 -12.48 -9.92 -24.24
C PHE A 181 -12.78 -10.82 -25.42
N ARG A 182 -13.59 -10.35 -26.38
CA ARG A 182 -13.98 -11.15 -27.55
C ARG A 182 -12.92 -11.15 -28.66
N THR A 183 -11.97 -10.22 -28.64
CA THR A 183 -11.07 -9.92 -29.77
C THR A 183 -9.59 -10.25 -29.53
N ARG A 184 -9.29 -11.21 -28.64
CA ARG A 184 -7.93 -11.76 -28.38
C ARG A 184 -6.99 -10.80 -27.64
N CYS A 185 -7.49 -10.06 -26.65
CA CYS A 185 -6.64 -9.36 -25.69
C CYS A 185 -5.85 -10.40 -24.86
N ARG A 186 -4.61 -10.70 -25.27
CA ARG A 186 -3.68 -11.59 -24.57
C ARG A 186 -2.90 -10.80 -23.52
N ILE A 187 -2.29 -11.48 -22.55
CA ILE A 187 -1.48 -10.87 -21.47
C ILE A 187 -0.40 -9.92 -22.03
N ASP A 188 0.16 -10.23 -23.21
CA ASP A 188 1.19 -9.45 -23.91
C ASP A 188 0.64 -8.26 -24.74
N ARG A 189 -0.67 -8.20 -25.01
CA ARG A 189 -1.35 -7.15 -25.81
C ARG A 189 -2.59 -6.61 -25.11
N ARG A 190 -2.46 -6.46 -23.80
CA ARG A 190 -3.50 -6.04 -22.88
C ARG A 190 -3.77 -4.53 -23.00
N CYS A 191 -5.03 -4.10 -23.00
CA CYS A 191 -5.39 -2.69 -22.82
C CYS A 191 -5.67 -2.37 -21.34
N SER A 192 -5.64 -1.09 -20.95
CA SER A 192 -5.84 -0.64 -19.56
C SER A 192 -7.18 -1.06 -18.96
N HIS A 193 -8.22 -1.20 -19.78
CA HIS A 193 -9.53 -1.66 -19.33
C HIS A 193 -9.55 -3.17 -19.05
N CYS A 194 -9.04 -3.99 -19.98
CA CYS A 194 -8.91 -5.44 -19.79
C CYS A 194 -7.92 -5.76 -18.63
N PHE A 195 -6.74 -5.11 -18.62
CA PHE A 195 -6.18 -4.40 -17.46
C PHE A 195 -6.82 -4.51 -16.08
N PHE A 196 -7.59 -3.48 -15.84
CA PHE A 196 -8.10 -3.20 -14.55
C PHE A 196 -9.23 -4.18 -14.21
N TYR A 197 -10.11 -4.48 -15.18
CA TYR A 197 -11.23 -5.40 -15.02
C TYR A 197 -10.86 -6.71 -14.32
N TRP A 198 -9.84 -7.44 -14.79
CA TRP A 198 -9.46 -8.73 -14.17
C TRP A 198 -9.09 -8.59 -12.70
N PHE A 199 -8.35 -7.53 -12.35
CA PHE A 199 -7.99 -7.30 -10.96
C PHE A 199 -9.20 -6.90 -10.12
N THR A 200 -10.16 -6.16 -10.66
CA THR A 200 -11.41 -5.88 -9.94
C THR A 200 -12.24 -7.15 -9.69
N VAL A 201 -12.27 -8.08 -10.65
CA VAL A 201 -12.91 -9.38 -10.49
C VAL A 201 -12.18 -10.23 -9.44
N MET A 202 -10.85 -10.25 -9.45
CA MET A 202 -10.07 -10.94 -8.41
C MET A 202 -10.33 -10.35 -7.02
N PHE A 203 -10.45 -9.04 -6.92
CA PHE A 203 -10.75 -8.36 -5.66
C PHE A 203 -12.12 -8.74 -5.12
N LEU A 204 -13.15 -8.74 -5.96
CA LEU A 204 -14.47 -9.24 -5.60
C LEU A 204 -14.48 -10.68 -5.07
N LEU A 205 -13.60 -11.53 -5.58
CA LEU A 205 -13.51 -12.92 -5.13
C LEU A 205 -12.82 -13.05 -3.76
N LEU A 206 -12.00 -12.08 -3.37
CA LEU A 206 -11.19 -12.13 -2.15
C LEU A 206 -11.76 -11.27 -1.02
N CYS A 207 -12.41 -10.16 -1.36
CA CYS A 207 -12.91 -9.15 -0.43
C CYS A 207 -14.40 -8.89 -0.66
#